data_AF-A0A6J4TMQ2-F1
#
_entry.id   AF-A0A6J4TMQ2-F1
#
_cell.length_a   1.000
_cell.length_b   1.000
_cell.length_c   1.000
_cell.angle_alpha   90.00
_cell.angle_beta   90.00
_cell.angle_gamma   90.00
#
_symmetry.space_group_name_H-M   'P 1'
#
loop_
_entity.id
_entity.type
_entity.pdbx_description
1 polymer ?
#
loop_
_entity_poly.entity_id
_entity_poly.type
_entity_poly.pdbx_seq_one_letter_code
_entity_poly.pdbx_strand_id
1 'polypeptide(L)'
;HDSFRRMRSFVFVERISEVTGVFDAERDFKAVSQAIGRDAGVADVSGYTDYGRVWREFLEQVEDDLHPRATVIVLGDARTNGRDPRADLFAGVAARAGRTFWLNPEPRLYWNYGDSVISAYERYCEAFECWTTSQLEDFVKALTRPDR
;
A
#
# COMPACT_ATOMS: atom_id res chain seq x y z
N HIS A 1 -16.85 -23.28 -8.68
CA HIS A 1 -16.94 -22.37 -7.51
C HIS A 1 -16.23 -21.09 -7.94
N ASP A 2 -16.98 -20.08 -8.37
CA ASP A 2 -16.40 -18.79 -8.72
C ASP A 2 -15.82 -18.17 -7.46
N SER A 3 -14.50 -18.29 -7.27
CA SER A 3 -13.80 -17.49 -6.29
C SER A 3 -13.85 -16.05 -6.82
N PHE A 4 -14.87 -15.30 -6.43
CA PHE A 4 -14.85 -13.85 -6.60
C PHE A 4 -13.62 -13.32 -5.88
N ARG A 5 -12.60 -12.96 -6.65
CA ARG A 5 -11.39 -12.32 -6.15
C ARG A 5 -11.78 -10.87 -5.81
N ARG A 6 -12.20 -10.64 -4.57
CA ARG A 6 -12.53 -9.31 -4.06
C ARG A 6 -11.24 -8.49 -4.03
N MET A 7 -11.20 -7.40 -4.78
CA MET A 7 -10.13 -6.42 -4.75
C MET A 7 -10.64 -5.21 -3.97
N ARG A 8 -9.92 -4.82 -2.92
CA ARG A 8 -10.18 -3.57 -2.19
C ARG A 8 -9.03 -2.61 -2.46
N SER A 9 -9.35 -1.34 -2.70
CA SER A 9 -8.38 -0.30 -3.04
C SER A 9 -8.47 0.82 -2.02
N PHE A 10 -7.31 1.28 -1.57
CA PHE A 10 -7.19 2.34 -0.56
C PHE A 10 -6.23 3.41 -1.05
N VAL A 11 -6.49 4.65 -0.67
CA VAL A 11 -5.57 5.78 -0.88
C VAL A 11 -5.23 6.39 0.46
N PHE A 12 -3.97 6.77 0.64
CA PHE A 12 -3.52 7.36 1.89
C PHE A 12 -2.53 8.49 1.68
N VAL A 13 -2.62 9.49 2.58
CA VAL A 13 -1.57 10.48 2.86
C VAL A 13 -1.52 10.61 4.39
N GLU A 14 -2.28 11.53 4.99
CA GLU A 14 -2.41 11.60 6.45
C GLU A 14 -3.41 10.56 6.98
N ARG A 15 -4.54 10.35 6.28
CA ARG A 15 -5.54 9.31 6.58
C ARG A 15 -5.62 8.31 5.45
N ILE A 16 -6.15 7.13 5.73
CA ILE A 16 -6.47 6.12 4.72
C ILE A 16 -7.97 6.06 4.46
N SER A 17 -8.34 6.08 3.17
CA SER A 17 -9.73 5.99 2.73
C SER A 17 -9.88 4.85 1.75
N GLU A 18 -10.89 4.00 1.97
CA GLU A 18 -11.28 3.00 0.99
C GLU A 18 -11.97 3.66 -0.22
N VAL A 19 -11.53 3.29 -1.41
CA VAL A 19 -11.98 3.84 -2.69
C VAL A 19 -12.43 2.74 -3.66
N THR A 20 -12.61 1.51 -3.15
CA THR A 20 -13.06 0.33 -3.91
C THR A 20 -14.30 0.64 -4.76
N GLY A 21 -15.33 1.26 -4.18
CA GLY A 21 -16.55 1.61 -4.91
C GLY A 21 -16.35 2.63 -6.04
N VAL A 22 -15.36 3.51 -5.93
CA VAL A 22 -15.01 4.49 -6.97
C VAL A 22 -14.39 3.76 -8.17
N PHE A 23 -13.48 2.81 -7.92
CA PHE A 23 -12.86 2.00 -8.97
C PHE A 23 -13.84 1.01 -9.62
N ASP A 24 -14.83 0.51 -8.88
CA ASP A 24 -15.87 -0.36 -9.45
C ASP A 24 -16.86 0.43 -10.33
N ALA A 25 -17.15 1.69 -9.98
CA ALA A 25 -18.09 2.54 -10.69
C ALA A 25 -17.46 3.29 -11.88
N GLU A 26 -16.18 3.62 -11.82
CA GLU A 26 -15.48 4.45 -12.80
C GLU A 26 -14.21 3.78 -13.33
N ARG A 27 -14.08 3.73 -14.65
CA ARG A 27 -12.91 3.15 -15.33
C ARG A 27 -11.87 4.20 -15.72
N ASP A 28 -12.25 5.47 -15.77
CA ASP A 28 -11.31 6.56 -16.03
C ASP A 28 -10.51 6.90 -14.76
N PHE A 29 -9.23 6.53 -14.77
CA PHE A 29 -8.29 6.80 -13.68
C PHE A 29 -8.19 8.29 -13.33
N LYS A 30 -8.40 9.19 -14.29
CA LYS A 30 -8.42 10.65 -14.04
C LYS A 30 -9.66 11.04 -13.25
N ALA A 31 -10.82 10.50 -13.58
CA ALA A 31 -12.06 10.72 -12.85
C ALA A 31 -11.97 10.11 -11.44
N VAL A 32 -11.39 8.91 -11.30
CA VAL A 32 -11.08 8.28 -10.00
C VAL A 32 -10.16 9.18 -9.16
N SER A 33 -9.05 9.66 -9.74
CA SER A 33 -8.11 10.57 -9.05
C SER A 33 -8.78 11.88 -8.61
N GLN A 34 -9.68 12.43 -9.41
CA GLN A 34 -10.45 13.63 -9.08
C GLN A 34 -11.49 13.36 -7.98
N ALA A 35 -12.17 12.22 -8.02
CA ALA A 35 -13.13 11.81 -7.00
C ALA A 35 -12.42 11.57 -5.67
N ILE A 36 -11.29 10.87 -5.67
CA ILE A 36 -10.41 10.69 -4.49
C ILE A 36 -10.02 12.04 -3.91
N GLY A 37 -9.55 12.99 -4.73
CA GLY A 37 -9.18 14.33 -4.26
C GLY A 37 -10.32 15.14 -3.65
N ARG A 38 -11.58 14.88 -4.05
CA ARG A 38 -12.78 15.57 -3.56
C ARG A 38 -13.40 14.88 -2.33
N ASP A 39 -13.54 13.56 -2.36
CA ASP A 39 -14.27 12.76 -1.37
C ASP A 39 -13.40 12.31 -0.20
N ALA A 40 -12.11 12.04 -0.42
CA ALA A 40 -11.24 11.51 0.63
C ALA A 40 -10.76 12.59 1.62
N GLY A 41 -11.34 13.80 1.60
CA GLY A 41 -10.96 14.88 2.51
C GLY A 41 -9.46 15.23 2.42
N VAL A 42 -8.84 14.96 1.26
CA VAL A 42 -7.41 15.23 0.96
C VAL A 42 -7.13 16.74 0.86
N ALA A 43 -8.18 17.55 1.02
CA ALA A 43 -8.10 19.00 1.03
C ALA A 43 -7.62 19.58 2.37
N ASP A 44 -7.27 18.75 3.38
CA ASP A 44 -6.82 19.29 4.66
C ASP A 44 -5.61 18.54 5.25
N VAL A 45 -4.65 19.35 5.70
CA VAL A 45 -3.54 19.02 6.62
C VAL A 45 -2.23 18.44 6.03
N SER A 46 -1.17 19.26 6.15
CA SER A 46 0.29 19.03 6.00
C SER A 46 0.88 18.50 4.67
N GLY A 47 0.18 17.65 3.93
CA GLY A 47 0.71 16.98 2.72
C GLY A 47 1.73 15.85 3.01
N TYR A 48 1.94 15.51 4.28
CA TYR A 48 2.91 14.52 4.74
C TYR A 48 2.21 13.24 5.22
N THR A 49 2.74 12.09 4.81
CA THR A 49 2.20 10.79 5.21
C THR A 49 2.46 10.48 6.68
N ASP A 50 1.42 10.06 7.41
CA ASP A 50 1.52 9.47 8.76
C ASP A 50 1.26 7.96 8.68
N TYR A 51 2.32 7.19 8.39
CA TYR A 51 2.22 5.73 8.27
C TYR A 51 1.66 5.09 9.55
N GLY A 52 1.96 5.64 10.73
CA GLY A 52 1.50 5.07 11.99
C GLY A 52 -0.01 5.17 12.19
N ARG A 53 -0.63 6.23 11.69
CA ARG A 53 -2.09 6.34 11.60
C ARG A 53 -2.64 5.43 10.52
N VAL A 54 -2.06 5.47 9.33
CA VAL A 54 -2.49 4.66 8.17
C VAL A 54 -2.53 3.18 8.50
N TRP A 55 -1.50 2.61 9.14
CA TRP A 55 -1.49 1.18 9.46
C TRP A 55 -2.55 0.78 10.47
N ARG A 56 -2.84 1.64 11.44
CA ARG A 56 -3.89 1.39 12.44
C ARG A 56 -5.27 1.36 11.79
N GLU A 57 -5.60 2.43 11.06
CA GLU A 57 -6.89 2.58 10.39
C GLU A 57 -7.06 1.53 9.29
N PHE A 58 -5.98 1.14 8.60
CA PHE A 58 -6.00 0.06 7.62
C PHE A 58 -6.30 -1.28 8.28
N LEU A 59 -5.56 -1.64 9.33
CA LEU A 59 -5.74 -2.91 10.04
C LEU A 59 -7.17 -3.05 10.57
N GLU A 60 -7.71 -2.00 11.19
CA GLU A 60 -9.11 -1.95 11.66
C GLU A 60 -10.13 -2.20 10.52
N GLN A 61 -9.82 -1.79 9.29
CA GLN A 61 -10.71 -1.94 8.14
C GLN A 61 -10.60 -3.29 7.41
N VAL A 62 -9.47 -3.98 7.52
CA VAL A 62 -9.18 -5.18 6.71
C VAL A 62 -8.92 -6.45 7.52
N GLU A 63 -8.82 -6.38 8.85
CA GLU A 63 -8.37 -7.54 9.65
C GLU A 63 -9.17 -8.82 9.42
N ASP A 64 -10.49 -8.71 9.25
CA ASP A 64 -11.40 -9.83 9.00
C ASP A 64 -11.31 -10.38 7.56
N ASP A 65 -10.79 -9.59 6.62
CA ASP A 65 -10.59 -9.98 5.21
C ASP A 65 -9.21 -10.60 4.97
N LEU A 66 -8.27 -10.49 5.92
CA LEU A 66 -6.93 -11.04 5.77
C LEU A 66 -6.90 -12.54 6.09
N HIS A 67 -6.37 -13.33 5.14
CA HIS A 67 -6.21 -14.77 5.28
C HIS A 67 -4.99 -15.26 4.48
N PRO A 68 -4.55 -16.52 4.63
CA PRO A 68 -3.36 -17.06 3.94
C PRO A 68 -3.40 -17.07 2.40
N ARG A 69 -4.53 -16.72 1.78
CA ARG A 69 -4.65 -16.56 0.31
C ARG A 69 -4.82 -15.09 -0.11
N ALA A 70 -4.90 -14.17 0.85
CA ALA A 70 -4.95 -12.74 0.59
C ALA A 70 -3.56 -12.23 0.20
N THR A 71 -3.53 -11.23 -0.68
CA THR A 71 -2.31 -10.54 -1.08
C THR A 71 -2.47 -9.06 -0.79
N VAL A 72 -1.52 -8.49 -0.04
CA VAL A 72 -1.45 -7.06 0.24
C VAL A 72 -0.34 -6.45 -0.62
N ILE A 73 -0.64 -5.35 -1.32
CA ILE A 73 0.32 -4.60 -2.13
C ILE A 73 0.30 -3.16 -1.66
N VAL A 74 1.44 -2.65 -1.22
CA VAL A 74 1.63 -1.25 -0.83
C VAL A 74 2.37 -0.52 -1.94
N LEU A 75 1.87 0.66 -2.34
CA LEU A 75 2.56 1.57 -3.24
C LEU A 75 2.92 2.82 -2.42
N GLY A 76 4.21 3.05 -2.14
CA GLY A 76 4.63 4.17 -1.29
C GLY A 76 6.14 4.26 -1.12
N ASP A 77 6.65 5.44 -0.78
CA ASP A 77 8.09 5.74 -0.66
C ASP A 77 8.71 5.42 0.72
N ALA A 78 7.86 5.04 1.69
CA ALA A 78 8.20 4.84 3.09
C ALA A 78 8.81 6.09 3.78
N ARG A 79 8.51 7.29 3.30
CA ARG A 79 8.89 8.57 3.93
C ARG A 79 8.00 8.87 5.14
N THR A 80 8.56 8.81 6.33
CA THR A 80 7.79 8.95 7.58
C THR A 80 7.61 10.37 8.06
N ASN A 81 8.32 11.34 7.47
CA ASN A 81 8.29 12.74 7.90
C ASN A 81 8.64 12.88 9.40
N GLY A 82 9.54 12.02 9.89
CA GLY A 82 9.99 11.98 11.29
C GLY A 82 9.03 11.32 12.28
N ARG A 83 7.90 10.76 11.82
CA ARG A 83 6.94 10.04 12.67
C ARG A 83 7.31 8.58 12.85
N ASP A 84 6.71 7.94 13.85
CA ASP A 84 6.88 6.51 14.09
C ASP A 84 6.31 5.71 12.89
N PRO A 85 7.10 4.86 12.22
CA PRO A 85 6.63 4.04 11.12
C PRO A 85 5.59 2.99 11.53
N ARG A 86 5.50 2.64 12.82
CA ARG A 86 4.62 1.58 13.33
C ARG A 86 4.73 0.28 12.53
N ALA A 87 5.96 -0.13 12.30
CA ALA A 87 6.28 -1.39 11.61
C ALA A 87 5.69 -2.61 12.35
N ASP A 88 5.36 -2.50 13.64
CA ASP A 88 4.62 -3.49 14.41
C ASP A 88 3.19 -3.73 13.86
N LEU A 89 2.50 -2.66 13.44
CA LEU A 89 1.16 -2.77 12.87
C LEU A 89 1.21 -3.35 11.45
N PHE A 90 2.18 -2.90 10.65
CA PHE A 90 2.44 -3.48 9.33
C PHE A 90 2.79 -4.97 9.41
N ALA A 91 3.60 -5.37 10.39
CA ALA A 91 3.88 -6.78 10.67
C ALA A 91 2.61 -7.57 10.99
N GLY A 92 1.67 -6.98 11.72
CA GLY A 92 0.37 -7.58 12.01
C GLY A 92 -0.47 -7.84 10.75
N VAL A 93 -0.45 -6.91 9.79
CA VAL A 93 -1.08 -7.10 8.47
C VAL A 93 -0.38 -8.23 7.72
N ALA A 94 0.94 -8.15 7.59
CA ALA A 94 1.73 -9.10 6.82
C ALA A 94 1.63 -10.54 7.35
N ALA A 95 1.57 -10.71 8.68
CA ALA A 95 1.43 -12.02 9.31
C ALA A 95 0.08 -12.72 9.02
N ARG A 96 -0.95 -11.96 8.65
CA ARG A 96 -2.29 -12.49 8.33
C ARG A 96 -2.47 -12.73 6.83
N ALA A 97 -1.80 -11.93 6.00
CA ALA A 97 -1.81 -12.10 4.55
C ALA A 97 -0.89 -13.27 4.13
N GLY A 98 -1.25 -13.99 3.07
CA GLY A 98 -0.36 -15.00 2.49
C GLY A 98 0.85 -14.39 1.81
N ARG A 99 0.68 -13.19 1.22
CA ARG A 99 1.71 -12.46 0.50
C ARG A 99 1.61 -10.98 0.78
N THR A 100 2.74 -10.33 0.98
CA THR A 100 2.80 -8.88 1.16
C THR A 100 3.94 -8.30 0.34
N PHE A 101 3.61 -7.30 -0.47
CA PHE A 101 4.53 -6.64 -1.38
C PHE A 101 4.56 -5.14 -1.10
N TRP A 102 5.73 -4.54 -1.30
CA TRP A 102 5.89 -3.09 -1.26
C TRP A 102 6.57 -2.61 -2.53
N LEU A 103 5.92 -1.78 -3.33
CA LEU A 103 6.54 -1.11 -4.46
C LEU A 103 6.90 0.30 -4.04
N ASN A 104 8.20 0.54 -3.91
CA ASN A 104 8.71 1.88 -3.61
C ASN A 104 9.04 2.58 -4.94
N PRO A 105 8.41 3.73 -5.23
CA PRO A 105 8.70 4.44 -6.46
C PRO A 105 10.13 4.95 -6.46
N GLU A 106 10.74 5.32 -5.33
CA GLU A 106 12.10 5.88 -5.29
C GLU A 106 13.19 4.87 -5.66
N PRO A 107 14.28 5.31 -6.33
CA PRO A 107 15.44 4.46 -6.60
C PRO A 107 16.03 3.87 -5.33
N ARG A 108 16.53 2.63 -5.38
CA ARG A 108 17.04 1.92 -4.20
C ARG A 108 18.21 2.61 -3.50
N LEU A 109 18.94 3.48 -4.21
CA LEU A 109 19.98 4.32 -3.64
C LEU A 109 19.44 5.29 -2.55
N TYR A 110 18.19 5.71 -2.65
CA TYR A 110 17.53 6.63 -1.69
C TYR A 110 16.76 5.90 -0.59
N TRP A 111 16.68 4.57 -0.66
CA TRP A 111 16.05 3.78 0.38
C TRP A 111 16.85 3.92 1.67
N ASN A 112 16.14 4.24 2.76
CA ASN A 112 16.77 4.52 4.06
C ASN A 112 17.66 5.78 4.08
N TYR A 113 17.54 6.65 3.06
CA TYR A 113 18.16 7.98 3.06
C TYR A 113 17.17 9.05 3.53
N GLY A 114 17.60 9.93 4.43
CA GLY A 114 16.74 10.92 5.06
C GLY A 114 15.72 10.26 5.99
N ASP A 115 14.45 10.50 5.75
CA ASP A 115 13.31 10.00 6.53
C ASP A 115 12.59 8.79 5.88
N SER A 116 13.11 8.27 4.77
CA SER A 116 12.68 6.97 4.23
C SER A 116 13.13 5.88 5.21
N VAL A 117 12.24 4.94 5.55
CA VAL A 117 12.55 3.86 6.50
C VAL A 117 12.11 2.49 5.99
N ILE A 118 12.21 2.27 4.68
CA ILE A 118 11.73 1.04 4.02
C ILE A 118 12.29 -0.25 4.67
N SER A 119 13.49 -0.23 5.24
CA SER A 119 14.09 -1.37 5.98
C SER A 119 13.32 -1.79 7.23
N ALA A 120 12.46 -0.92 7.78
CA ALA A 120 11.55 -1.28 8.86
C ALA A 120 10.42 -2.19 8.36
N TYR A 121 9.97 -2.00 7.12
CA TYR A 121 8.88 -2.76 6.49
C TYR A 121 9.38 -3.98 5.70
N GLU A 122 10.57 -3.92 5.09
CA GLU A 122 11.19 -5.04 4.33
C GLU A 122 11.36 -6.34 5.13
N ARG A 123 11.30 -6.27 6.45
CA ARG A 123 11.36 -7.44 7.33
C ARG A 123 10.12 -8.32 7.22
N TYR A 124 9.01 -7.76 6.72
CA TYR A 124 7.70 -8.38 6.72
C TYR A 124 7.10 -8.52 5.31
N CYS A 125 7.78 -8.01 4.27
CA CYS A 125 7.29 -8.03 2.91
C CYS A 125 8.43 -8.15 1.89
N GLU A 126 8.09 -8.53 0.66
CA GLU A 126 9.02 -8.41 -0.47
C GLU A 126 8.90 -6.98 -1.04
N ALA A 127 9.96 -6.19 -0.89
CA ALA A 127 10.02 -4.84 -1.44
C ALA A 127 10.70 -4.79 -2.82
N PHE A 128 10.11 -4.01 -3.72
CA PHE A 128 10.54 -3.79 -5.09
C PHE A 128 10.78 -2.29 -5.31
N GLU A 129 11.93 -1.95 -5.89
CA GLU A 129 12.10 -0.65 -6.55
C GLU A 129 11.19 -0.61 -7.77
N CYS A 130 10.41 0.46 -7.93
CA CYS A 130 9.41 0.62 -8.99
C CYS A 130 9.42 2.06 -9.53
N TRP A 131 10.60 2.56 -9.89
CA TRP A 131 10.82 3.88 -10.50
C TRP A 131 10.56 3.88 -12.01
N THR A 132 10.60 2.71 -12.66
CA THR A 132 10.50 2.54 -14.11
C THR A 132 9.49 1.48 -14.52
N THR A 133 9.02 1.52 -15.77
CA THR A 133 8.10 0.50 -16.31
C THR A 133 8.70 -0.91 -16.29
N SER A 134 10.00 -1.05 -16.58
CA SER A 134 10.68 -2.36 -16.54
C SER A 134 10.63 -2.97 -15.13
N GLN A 135 10.77 -2.15 -14.10
CA GLN A 135 10.68 -2.60 -12.72
C GLN A 135 9.25 -2.99 -12.34
N LEU A 136 8.23 -2.26 -12.83
CA LEU A 136 6.84 -2.66 -12.68
C LEU A 136 6.56 -4.02 -13.34
N GLU A 137 7.09 -4.26 -14.53
CA GLU A 137 6.98 -5.56 -15.21
C GLU A 137 7.61 -6.69 -14.39
N ASP A 138 8.75 -6.44 -13.76
CA ASP A 138 9.41 -7.41 -12.89
C ASP A 138 8.58 -7.74 -11.64
N PHE A 139 7.93 -6.74 -11.05
CA PHE A 139 6.95 -6.99 -9.99
C PHE A 139 5.76 -7.82 -10.47
N VAL A 140 5.18 -7.52 -11.63
CA VAL A 140 4.05 -8.28 -12.19
C VAL A 140 4.44 -9.75 -12.42
N LYS A 141 5.68 -10.02 -12.86
CA LYS A 141 6.22 -11.39 -12.96
C LYS A 141 6.32 -12.05 -11.59
N ALA A 142 6.73 -11.33 -10.54
CA ALA A 142 6.78 -11.87 -9.18
C ALA A 142 5.37 -12.18 -8.64
N LEU A 143 4.41 -11.28 -8.88
CA LEU A 143 3.02 -11.42 -8.42
C LEU A 143 2.33 -12.68 -8.99
N THR A 144 2.67 -13.08 -10.21
CA THR A 144 2.05 -14.23 -10.89
C THR A 144 2.75 -15.57 -10.63
N ARG A 145 3.86 -15.58 -9.89
CA ARG A 145 4.52 -16.83 -9.48
C ARG A 145 3.63 -17.60 -8.49
N PRO A 146 3.52 -18.94 -8.62
CA PRO A 146 2.81 -19.76 -7.64
C PRO A 146 3.50 -19.68 -6.28
N ASP A 147 2.69 -19.76 -5.22
CA ASP A 147 3.19 -19.84 -3.85
C ASP A 147 4.10 -21.08 -3.71
N ARG A 148 5.21 -20.93 -2.98
CA ARG A 148 6.18 -22.01 -2.72
C ARG A 148 5.69 -22.99 -1.68
#